data_AF-A0AAV5VA57-F1
#
_entry.id   AF-A0AAV5VA57-F1
#
_cell.length_a   1.000
_cell.length_b   1.000
_cell.length_c   1.000
_cell.angle_alpha   90.00
_cell.angle_beta   90.00
_cell.angle_gamma   90.00
#
_symmetry.space_group_name_H-M   'P 1'
#
loop_
_entity.id
_entity.type
_entity.pdbx_description
1 polymer ?
#
loop_
_entity_poly.entity_id
_entity_poly.type
_entity_poly.pdbx_seq_one_letter_code
_entity_poly.pdbx_strand_id
1 'polypeptide(L)' 'EQPDPIEEQLKRAQCPVCIEEYSNASGALLLPRALNCGHLVCSGCIVRMKTVNNGTQSVACPICRVRSKSD' A
#
# COMPACT_ATOMS: atom_id res chain seq x y z
N GLU A 1 -17.20 -16.54 -11.71
CA GLU A 1 -16.63 -15.93 -12.93
C GLU A 1 -15.13 -15.71 -12.74
N GLN A 2 -14.32 -15.80 -13.80
CA GLN A 2 -12.91 -15.40 -13.75
C GLN A 2 -12.86 -13.88 -13.96
N PRO A 3 -12.12 -13.10 -13.14
CA PRO A 3 -12.04 -11.65 -13.30
C PRO A 3 -11.45 -11.28 -14.66
N ASP A 4 -11.91 -10.17 -15.24
CA ASP A 4 -11.53 -9.74 -16.58
C ASP A 4 -10.03 -9.36 -16.61
N PRO A 5 -9.24 -9.78 -17.61
CA PRO A 5 -7.80 -9.51 -17.67
C PRO A 5 -7.43 -8.01 -17.65
N ILE A 6 -8.36 -7.13 -18.02
CA ILE A 6 -8.18 -5.68 -17.98
C ILE A 6 -8.36 -5.13 -16.54
N GLU A 7 -9.30 -5.67 -15.77
CA GLU A 7 -9.51 -5.27 -14.37
C GLU A 7 -8.32 -5.62 -13.48
N GLU A 8 -7.67 -6.75 -13.73
CA GLU A 8 -6.47 -7.17 -12.99
C GLU A 8 -5.27 -6.24 -13.27
N GLN A 9 -5.18 -5.65 -14.47
CA GLN A 9 -4.22 -4.60 -14.77
C GLN A 9 -4.57 -3.29 -14.06
N LEU A 10 -5.85 -2.95 -13.97
CA LEU A 10 -6.34 -1.76 -13.25
C LEU A 10 -6.07 -1.86 -11.75
N LYS A 11 -6.16 -3.05 -11.13
CA LYS A 11 -5.76 -3.28 -9.73
C LYS A 11 -4.31 -2.92 -9.45
N ARG A 12 -3.39 -3.04 -10.42
CA ARG A 12 -2.00 -2.62 -10.24
C ARG A 12 -1.84 -1.10 -10.16
N ALA A 13 -2.84 -0.35 -10.65
CA ALA A 13 -2.91 1.09 -10.56
C ALA A 13 -3.71 1.57 -9.34
N GLN A 14 -4.27 0.70 -8.49
CA GLN A 14 -5.07 1.11 -7.33
C GLN A 14 -4.48 0.66 -5.99
N CYS A 15 -4.71 1.44 -4.95
CA CYS A 15 -4.33 1.09 -3.60
C CYS A 15 -5.25 -0.01 -3.04
N PRO A 16 -4.74 -1.16 -2.56
CA PRO A 16 -5.59 -2.24 -2.04
C PRO A 16 -6.29 -1.91 -0.71
N VAL A 17 -5.97 -0.76 -0.10
CA VAL A 17 -6.52 -0.33 1.19
C VAL A 17 -7.68 0.63 1.02
N CYS A 18 -7.51 1.66 0.18
CA CYS A 18 -8.55 2.67 -0.07
C CYS A 18 -9.23 2.53 -1.43
N ILE A 19 -8.77 1.62 -2.29
CA ILE A 19 -9.28 1.34 -3.64
C ILE A 19 -9.12 2.51 -4.63
N GLU A 20 -8.60 3.65 -4.17
CA GLU A 20 -8.24 4.80 -5.02
C GLU A 20 -7.09 4.49 -5.99
N GLU A 21 -7.14 5.12 -7.18
CA GLU A 21 -6.07 5.08 -8.17
C GLU A 21 -4.81 5.78 -7.66
N TYR A 22 -3.66 5.19 -7.99
CA TYR A 22 -2.36 5.73 -7.68
C TYR A 22 -2.10 6.97 -8.52
N SER A 23 -1.57 7.99 -7.86
CA SER A 23 -1.12 9.21 -8.52
C SER A 23 0.40 9.25 -8.53
N ASN A 24 1.00 9.63 -9.65
CA ASN A 24 2.44 9.86 -9.76
C ASN A 24 2.83 11.33 -9.47
N ALA A 25 1.88 12.17 -9.07
CA ALA A 25 2.16 13.55 -8.72
C ALA A 25 3.00 13.63 -7.44
N SER A 26 4.08 14.40 -7.49
CA SER A 26 4.96 14.65 -6.34
C SER A 26 4.15 15.20 -5.16
N GLY A 27 4.25 14.55 -4.00
CA GLY A 27 3.54 14.95 -2.79
C GLY A 27 2.10 14.42 -2.67
N ALA A 28 1.59 13.67 -3.65
CA ALA A 28 0.27 13.06 -3.55
C ALA A 28 0.22 11.98 -2.46
N LEU A 29 -0.89 11.94 -1.71
CA LEU A 29 -1.21 10.85 -0.77
C LEU A 29 -1.50 9.53 -1.48
N LEU A 30 -1.76 9.60 -2.78
CA LEU A 30 -1.99 8.45 -3.66
C LEU A 30 -0.70 7.94 -4.32
N LEU A 31 0.48 8.45 -3.94
CA LEU A 31 1.76 7.97 -4.49
C LEU A 31 2.01 6.51 -4.06
N PRO A 32 2.23 5.58 -5.00
CA PRO A 32 2.47 4.18 -4.69
C PRO A 32 3.83 4.00 -4.02
N ARG A 33 3.86 3.23 -2.94
CA ARG A 33 5.06 2.89 -2.17
C ARG A 33 5.10 1.39 -1.93
N ALA A 34 6.24 0.77 -2.21
CA ALA A 34 6.47 -0.63 -1.91
C ALA A 34 6.78 -0.81 -0.41
N LEU A 35 6.09 -1.76 0.23
CA LEU A 35 6.47 -2.27 1.54
C LEU A 35 7.65 -3.26 1.41
N ASN A 36 8.25 -3.68 2.53
CA ASN A 36 9.41 -4.59 2.52
C ASN A 36 9.12 -5.94 1.84
N CYS A 37 7.86 -6.34 1.76
CA CYS A 37 7.43 -7.55 1.05
C CYS A 37 7.23 -7.36 -0.47
N GLY A 38 7.47 -6.16 -1.01
CA GLY A 38 7.32 -5.83 -2.42
C GLY A 38 5.90 -5.37 -2.84
N HIS A 39 4.90 -5.49 -1.97
CA HIS A 39 3.54 -5.04 -2.27
C HIS A 39 3.40 -3.52 -2.21
N LEU A 40 2.59 -2.97 -3.12
CA LEU A 40 2.32 -1.53 -3.23
C LEU A 40 1.14 -1.10 -2.37
N VAL A 41 1.28 0.04 -1.70
CA VAL A 41 0.24 0.75 -0.94
C VAL A 41 0.47 2.27 -1.13
N CYS A 42 -0.58 3.09 -1.11
CA CYS A 42 -0.39 4.54 -1.25
C CYS A 42 0.23 5.16 0.01
N SER A 43 0.99 6.24 -0.16
CA SER A 43 1.66 6.96 0.93
C SER A 43 0.70 7.37 2.06
N GLY A 44 -0.51 7.81 1.73
CA GLY A 44 -1.55 8.17 2.69
C GLY A 44 -2.02 6.99 3.53
N CYS A 45 -2.24 5.82 2.91
CA CYS A 45 -2.61 4.61 3.65
C CYS A 45 -1.46 4.09 4.51
N ILE A 46 -0.20 4.18 4.06
CA ILE A 46 0.96 3.84 4.89
C ILE A 46 0.95 4.69 6.17
N VAL A 47 0.77 6.01 6.06
CA VAL A 47 0.73 6.90 7.23
C VAL A 47 -0.43 6.54 8.17
N ARG A 48 -1.62 6.24 7.64
CA ARG A 48 -2.80 5.85 8.45
C ARG A 48 -2.65 4.48 9.12
N MET A 49 -1.96 3.54 8.47
CA MET A 49 -1.75 2.18 8.95
C MET A 49 -0.53 2.04 9.86
N LYS A 50 0.31 3.07 9.98
CA LYS A 50 1.44 3.06 10.90
C LYS A 50 0.93 2.83 12.31
N THR A 51 1.46 1.77 12.91
CA THR A 51 1.26 1.46 14.33
C THR A 51 2.54 1.76 15.08
N VAL A 52 2.43 2.38 16.25
CA VAL A 52 3.57 2.65 17.13
C VAL A 52 3.50 1.66 18.28
N ASN A 53 4.55 0.87 18.48
CA ASN A 53 4.69 -0.02 19.62
C ASN A 53 6.07 0.16 20.25
N ASN A 54 6.13 0.52 21.53
CA ASN A 54 7.37 0.86 22.24
C ASN A 54 8.29 1.85 21.48
N GLY A 55 7.71 2.85 20.82
CA GLY A 55 8.45 3.84 20.03
C GLY A 55 8.85 3.37 18.62
N THR A 56 8.70 2.09 18.28
CA THR A 56 8.95 1.57 16.94
C THR A 56 7.70 1.72 16.06
N GLN A 57 7.87 2.34 14.89
CA GLN A 57 6.82 2.41 13.88
C GLN A 57 6.83 1.14 13.01
N SER A 58 5.67 0.51 12.84
CA SER A 58 5.53 -0.65 11.94
C SER A 58 4.25 -0.58 11.12
N VAL A 59 4.32 -1.11 9.90
CA VAL A 59 3.16 -1.28 9.01
C VAL A 59 3.08 -2.75 8.63
N ALA A 60 1.91 -3.34 8.81
CA ALA A 60 1.62 -4.69 8.32
C ALA A 60 1.11 -4.59 6.88
N CYS A 61 1.65 -5.43 5.98
CA CYS A 61 1.15 -5.50 4.62
C CYS A 61 -0.32 -5.98 4.60
N PRO A 62 -1.24 -5.27 3.93
CA PRO A 62 -2.64 -5.70 3.84
C PRO A 62 -2.83 -6.95 2.98
N ILE A 63 -1.86 -7.28 2.12
CA ILE A 63 -1.94 -8.39 1.16
C ILE A 63 -1.36 -9.68 1.75
N CYS A 64 -0.12 -9.65 2.25
CA CYS A 64 0.56 -10.85 2.77
C CYS A 64 0.84 -10.82 4.28
N ARG A 65 0.46 -9.75 4.99
CA ARG A 65 0.63 -9.58 6.44
C ARG A 65 2.07 -9.54 6.96
N VAL A 66 3.08 -9.59 6.08
CA VAL A 66 4.49 -9.33 6.45
C VAL A 66 4.63 -7.92 7.01
N ARG A 67 5.27 -7.79 8.17
CA ARG A 67 5.53 -6.48 8.81
C ARG A 67 6.88 -5.93 8.36
N SER A 68 6.87 -4.69 7.92
CA SER A 68 8.09 -3.91 7.73
C SER A 68 8.50 -3.34 9.09
N LYS A 69 9.61 -3.78 9.67
CA LYS A 69 10.27 -3.06 10.78
C LYS A 69 11.24 -2.05 10.16
N SER A 70 11.14 -0.79 10.57
CA SER A 70 12.26 0.15 10.43
C SER A 70 13.03 0.05 11.75
N ASP A 71 14.28 -0.42 11.65
CA ASP A 71 15.30 -0.28 12.69
C ASP A 71 15.83 1.15 12.67
#